data_AF-A0A1I8MBB9-F1
#
_entry.id   AF-A0A1I8MBB9-F1
#
_cell.length_a   1.000
_cell.length_b   1.000
_cell.length_c   1.000
_cell.angle_alpha   90.00
_cell.angle_beta   90.00
_cell.angle_gamma   90.00
#
_symmetry.space_group_name_H-M   'P 1'
#
loop_
_entity.id
_entity.type
_entity.pdbx_description
1 polymer ?
#
loop_
_entity_poly.entity_id
_entity_poly.type
_entity_poly.pdbx_seq_one_letter_code
_entity_poly.pdbx_strand_id
1 'polypeptide(L)' 'MRRQSSSTLAVVLMVAVLGFTTASVNSPPRIIKQPPTDELLFKVAQATKESDKPFIIECEAEGTPDPT' A
#
# COMPACT_ATOMS: atom_id res chain seq x y z
N MET A 1 33.64 -27.17 -32.40
CA MET A 1 32.52 -26.27 -32.73
C MET A 1 31.18 -26.71 -32.13
N ARG A 2 30.71 -27.97 -32.28
CA ARG A 2 29.43 -28.47 -31.67
C ARG A 2 29.33 -28.34 -30.14
N ARG A 3 30.41 -28.57 -29.38
CA ARG A 3 30.43 -28.45 -27.91
C ARG A 3 30.22 -27.01 -27.43
N GLN A 4 30.70 -26.03 -28.19
CA GLN A 4 30.65 -24.62 -27.84
C GLN A 4 29.23 -24.06 -28.03
N SER A 5 28.55 -24.40 -29.12
CA SER A 5 27.14 -24.06 -29.35
C SER A 5 26.18 -24.72 -28.35
N SER A 6 26.47 -25.93 -27.88
CA SER A 6 25.66 -26.60 -26.84
C SER A 6 25.76 -25.88 -25.49
N SER A 7 26.97 -25.45 -25.11
CA SER A 7 27.20 -24.70 -23.87
C SER A 7 26.54 -23.32 -23.87
N THR A 8 26.55 -22.62 -25.00
CA THR A 8 25.88 -21.31 -25.11
C THR A 8 24.37 -21.43 -25.04
N LEU A 9 23.78 -22.48 -25.63
CA LEU A 9 22.33 -22.73 -25.56
C LEU A 9 21.88 -23.00 -24.12
N ALA A 10 22.65 -23.79 -23.37
CA ALA A 10 22.37 -24.09 -21.97
C ALA A 10 22.39 -22.84 -21.08
N VAL A 11 23.36 -21.94 -21.30
CA VAL A 11 23.45 -20.66 -20.57
C VAL A 11 22.26 -19.75 -20.88
N VAL A 12 21.88 -19.63 -22.15
CA VAL A 12 20.71 -18.83 -22.57
C VAL A 12 19.42 -19.36 -21.95
N LEU A 13 19.23 -20.68 -21.93
CA LEU A 13 18.09 -21.32 -21.28
C LEU A 13 18.08 -21.05 -19.77
N MET A 14 19.23 -21.09 -19.11
CA MET A 14 19.33 -20.83 -17.67
C MET A 14 18.96 -19.38 -17.32
N VAL A 15 19.44 -18.41 -18.11
CA VAL A 15 19.10 -16.99 -17.92
C VAL A 15 17.62 -16.72 -18.17
N ALA A 16 17.03 -17.36 -19.20
CA ALA A 16 15.61 -17.23 -19.49
C ALA A 16 14.75 -17.73 -18.31
N VAL A 17 15.08 -18.87 -17.70
CA VAL A 17 14.34 -19.42 -16.55
C VAL A 17 14.44 -18.52 -15.30
N LEU A 18 15.57 -17.85 -15.11
CA LEU A 18 15.79 -16.96 -13.95
C LEU A 18 15.14 -15.56 -14.10
N GLY A 19 14.70 -15.19 -15.31
CA GLY A 19 14.17 -13.84 -15.59
C GLY A 19 12.72 -13.57 -15.18
N PHE A 20 12.00 -14.53 -14.59
CA PHE A 20 10.52 -14.48 -14.47
C PHE A 20 9.94 -14.09 -13.10
N THR A 21 10.66 -13.38 -12.21
CA THR A 21 10.14 -13.14 -10.85
C THR A 21 10.17 -11.68 -10.43
N THR A 22 9.25 -10.88 -10.96
CA THR A 22 8.82 -9.62 -10.32
C THR A 22 7.29 -9.45 -10.43
N ALA A 23 6.53 -10.36 -9.81
CA ALA A 23 5.11 -10.12 -9.61
C ALA A 23 4.94 -9.21 -8.39
N SER A 24 4.54 -7.95 -8.59
CA SER A 24 4.14 -7.07 -7.50
C SER A 24 2.84 -7.60 -6.90
N VAL A 25 2.83 -7.83 -5.58
CA VAL A 25 1.61 -8.20 -4.86
C VAL A 25 0.75 -6.95 -4.77
N ASN A 26 -0.15 -6.78 -5.73
CA ASN A 26 -1.10 -5.68 -5.70
C ASN A 26 -2.18 -5.99 -4.66
N SER A 27 -2.47 -5.01 -3.81
CA SER A 27 -3.50 -5.13 -2.78
C SER A 27 -4.33 -3.86 -2.75
N PRO A 28 -5.67 -3.99 -2.58
CA PRO A 28 -6.51 -2.83 -2.40
C PRO A 28 -6.17 -2.11 -1.09
N PRO A 29 -6.36 -0.78 -1.01
CA PRO A 29 -6.16 -0.05 0.22
C PRO A 29 -7.03 -0.59 1.37
N ARG A 30 -6.45 -0.70 2.56
CA ARG A 30 -7.13 -1.08 3.81
C ARG A 30 -6.89 0.00 4.86
N ILE A 31 -7.96 0.42 5.53
CA ILE A 31 -7.89 1.39 6.63
C ILE A 31 -7.19 0.74 7.83
N ILE A 32 -6.13 1.38 8.33
CA ILE A 32 -5.35 0.94 9.48
C ILE A 32 -5.52 1.86 10.69
N LYS A 33 -5.86 3.14 10.47
CA LYS A 33 -6.30 4.05 11.52
C LYS A 33 -7.51 4.85 11.06
N GLN A 34 -8.45 4.99 11.97
CA GLN A 34 -9.67 5.77 11.82
C GLN A 34 -9.96 6.44 13.17
N PRO A 35 -10.71 7.56 13.21
CA PRO A 35 -11.14 8.12 14.47
C PRO A 35 -12.00 7.12 15.25
N PRO A 36 -11.99 7.19 16.60
CA PRO A 36 -12.93 6.44 17.43
C PRO A 36 -14.37 6.81 17.04
N THR A 37 -15.26 5.82 16.94
CA THR A 37 -16.66 6.04 16.52
C THR A 37 -17.53 6.68 17.60
N ASP A 38 -17.02 6.72 18.82
CA ASP A 38 -17.64 7.24 20.03
C ASP A 38 -17.31 8.70 20.32
N GLU A 39 -16.46 9.33 19.52
CA GLU A 39 -16.16 10.76 19.63
C GLU A 39 -17.23 11.63 18.95
N LEU A 40 -17.69 12.67 19.67
CA LEU A 40 -18.68 13.62 19.17
C LEU A 40 -18.00 14.62 18.22
N LEU A 41 -18.03 14.33 16.91
CA LEU A 41 -17.35 15.12 15.86
C LEU A 41 -17.91 16.53 15.66
N PHE A 42 -19.06 16.86 16.24
CA PHE A 42 -19.64 18.20 16.17
C PHE A 42 -20.54 18.45 17.36
N LYS A 43 -20.31 19.57 18.05
CA LYS A 43 -21.23 20.11 19.05
C LYS A 43 -21.80 21.40 18.47
N VAL A 44 -23.11 21.47 18.27
CA VAL A 44 -23.76 22.71 17.83
C VAL A 44 -23.51 23.77 18.91
N ALA A 45 -22.93 24.91 18.53
CA ALA A 45 -22.60 25.97 19.47
C ALA A 45 -23.85 26.41 20.25
N GLN A 46 -23.92 26.05 21.53
CA GLN A 46 -24.86 26.65 22.46
C GLN A 46 -24.25 27.98 22.95
N ALA A 47 -25.07 28.97 23.31
CA ALA A 47 -24.64 30.34 23.61
C ALA A 47 -23.52 30.48 24.67
N THR A 48 -23.22 29.41 25.40
CA THR A 48 -22.04 29.22 26.24
C THR A 48 -20.82 28.82 25.40
N LYS A 49 -19.77 29.66 25.42
CA LYS A 49 -18.46 29.59 24.73
C LYS A 49 -17.62 28.30 24.92
N GLU A 50 -18.23 27.12 24.81
CA GLU A 50 -17.56 25.82 24.95
C GLU A 50 -17.19 25.19 23.59
N SER A 51 -17.46 25.90 22.49
CA SER A 51 -17.46 25.35 21.12
C SER A 51 -16.08 25.25 20.44
N ASP A 52 -14.97 25.56 21.12
CA ASP A 52 -13.65 25.71 20.48
C ASP A 52 -12.68 24.58 20.85
N LYS A 53 -13.14 23.33 20.95
CA LYS A 53 -12.23 22.18 21.01
C LYS A 53 -12.05 21.59 19.61
N PRO A 54 -10.95 21.91 18.90
CA PRO A 54 -10.66 21.27 17.62
C PRO A 54 -10.45 19.76 17.82
N PHE A 55 -10.91 18.96 16.87
CA PHE A 55 -10.64 17.53 16.78
C PHE A 55 -9.90 17.25 15.47
N ILE A 56 -9.09 16.20 15.46
CA ILE A 56 -8.35 15.74 14.28
C ILE A 56 -9.06 14.49 13.77
N ILE A 57 -9.38 14.47 12.48
CA ILE A 57 -9.88 13.26 11.82
C ILE A 57 -8.67 12.51 11.27
N GLU A 58 -8.23 11.47 11.97
CA GLU A 58 -7.14 10.61 11.53
C GLU A 58 -7.63 9.55 10.53
N CYS A 59 -7.01 9.45 9.37
CA CYS A 59 -7.25 8.38 8.41
C CYS A 59 -5.91 7.90 7.86
N GLU A 60 -5.55 6.67 8.16
CA GLU A 60 -4.38 6.02 7.59
C GLU A 60 -4.81 4.75 6.87
N ALA A 61 -4.28 4.53 5.67
CA ALA A 61 -4.53 3.36 4.86
C ALA A 61 -3.22 2.75 4.34
N GLU A 62 -3.20 1.44 4.18
CA GLU A 62 -2.10 0.67 3.59
C GLU A 62 -2.56 0.01 2.29
N GLY A 63 -1.71 -0.10 1.27
CA GLY A 63 -2.05 -0.71 -0.01
C GLY A 63 -0.85 -0.87 -0.92
N THR A 64 -1.02 -1.55 -2.05
CA THR A 64 0.01 -1.61 -3.10
C THR A 64 -0.66 -1.39 -4.47
N PRO A 65 -0.45 -0.22 -5.11
CA PRO A 65 0.43 0.90 -4.70
C PRO A 65 -0.07 1.68 -3.47
N ASP A 66 0.77 2.60 -2.97
CA ASP A 66 0.42 3.46 -1.84
C ASP A 66 -0.83 4.31 -2.13
N PRO A 67 -1.69 4.55 -1.11
CA PRO A 67 -2.85 5.43 -1.24
C PRO A 67 -2.48 6.91 -1.47
N THR A 68 -3.36 7.67 -2.15
CA THR A 68 -3.26 9.13 -2.39
C THR A 68 -3.86 9.98 -1.29
#